data_AF-A0A412G374-F1
#
_entry.id   AF-A0A412G374-F1
#
_cell.length_a   1.000
_cell.length_b   1.000
_cell.length_c   1.000
_cell.angle_alpha   90.00
_cell.angle_beta   90.00
_cell.angle_gamma   90.00
#
_symmetry.space_group_name_H-M   'P 1'
#
loop_
_entity.id
_entity.type
_entity.pdbx_description
1 polymer ?
#
loop_
_entity_poly.entity_id
_entity_poly.type
_entity_poly.pdbx_seq_one_letter_code
_entity_poly.pdbx_strand_id
1 'polypeptide(L)'
;MEIVDNDTCVILLKGEDKARSLDERAENFLKQYANEKLTVIDTKEYDLPGIDPRFRTYFTPVILNLCLVESLTPAMQAKTGRSQKTRRYYGVVEY
;
A
#
# COMPACT_ATOMS: atom_id res chain seq x y z
N MET A 1 5.71 -3.20 18.63
CA MET A 1 5.70 -3.45 17.18
C MET A 1 6.83 -4.46 16.95
N GLU A 2 6.72 -5.64 17.58
CA GLU A 2 7.88 -6.51 17.79
C GLU A 2 8.19 -7.42 16.60
N ILE A 3 7.30 -7.46 15.60
CA ILE A 3 7.44 -8.33 14.44
C ILE A 3 8.24 -7.68 13.30
N VAL A 4 8.50 -6.37 13.36
CA VAL A 4 9.16 -5.65 12.27
C VAL A 4 10.65 -5.43 12.57
N ASP A 5 11.47 -5.77 11.59
CA ASP A 5 12.91 -5.56 11.54
C ASP A 5 13.32 -5.26 10.09
N ASN A 6 14.62 -5.10 9.85
CA ASN A 6 15.14 -4.83 8.50
C ASN A 6 14.90 -5.97 7.50
N ASP A 7 14.65 -7.19 7.96
CA ASP A 7 14.36 -8.32 7.08
C ASP A 7 12.88 -8.46 6.72
N THR A 8 12.01 -7.74 7.42
CA THR A 8 10.56 -7.76 7.24
C THR A 8 10.12 -6.81 6.13
N CYS A 9 9.44 -7.34 5.10
CA CYS A 9 8.84 -6.50 4.05
C CYS A 9 7.60 -5.78 4.57
N VAL A 10 7.60 -4.45 4.54
CA VAL A 10 6.47 -3.62 4.98
C VAL A 10 6.06 -2.66 3.87
N ILE A 11 4.77 -2.63 3.53
CA ILE A 11 4.18 -1.60 2.67
C ILE A 11 3.31 -0.71 3.57
N LEU A 12 3.72 0.54 3.76
CA LEU A 12 2.96 1.54 4.50
C LEU A 12 2.12 2.37 3.52
N LEU A 13 0.80 2.34 3.69
CA LEU A 13 -0.13 3.16 2.91
C LEU A 13 -0.49 4.38 3.73
N LYS A 14 -0.18 5.59 3.24
CA LYS A 14 -0.47 6.83 3.95
C LYS A 14 -1.58 7.59 3.26
N GLY A 15 -2.62 7.90 4.02
CA GLY A 15 -3.77 8.64 3.53
C GLY A 15 -3.69 10.15 3.77
N GLU A 16 -4.75 10.83 3.35
CA GLU A 16 -4.94 12.27 3.56
C GLU A 16 -6.09 12.58 4.54
N ASP A 17 -6.51 11.61 5.35
CA ASP A 17 -7.59 11.80 6.32
C ASP A 17 -7.07 12.27 7.70
N LYS A 18 -7.99 12.35 8.67
CA LYS A 18 -7.68 12.76 10.05
C LYS A 18 -6.72 11.79 10.77
N ALA A 19 -6.63 10.55 10.31
CA ALA A 19 -5.76 9.52 10.89
C ALA A 19 -4.32 9.61 10.37
N ARG A 20 -3.99 10.49 9.43
CA ARG A 20 -2.64 10.65 8.87
C ARG A 20 -1.52 10.78 9.93
N SER A 21 -1.80 11.41 11.07
CA SER A 21 -0.82 11.49 12.17
C SER A 21 -0.40 10.12 12.73
N LEU A 22 -1.28 9.11 12.63
CA LEU A 22 -0.99 7.72 12.96
C LEU A 22 -0.07 7.09 11.91
N ASP A 23 -0.32 7.36 10.63
CA ASP A 23 0.53 6.90 9.52
C ASP A 23 1.95 7.47 9.65
N GLU A 24 2.07 8.77 9.95
CA GLU A 24 3.36 9.44 10.16
C GLU A 24 4.10 8.89 11.39
N ARG A 25 3.36 8.58 12.47
CA ARG A 25 3.95 7.91 13.63
C ARG A 25 4.46 6.51 13.29
N ALA A 26 3.72 5.73 12.51
CA ALA A 26 4.14 4.40 12.07
C ALA A 26 5.36 4.49 11.14
N GLU A 27 5.37 5.45 10.21
CA GLU A 27 6.51 5.69 9.31
C GLU A 27 7.78 6.02 10.08
N ASN A 28 7.71 6.92 11.07
CA ASN A 28 8.86 7.30 11.87
C ASN A 28 9.46 6.09 12.61
N PHE A 29 8.61 5.23 13.15
CA PHE A 29 9.06 3.99 13.79
C PHE A 29 9.70 3.03 12.78
N LEU A 30 9.06 2.79 11.64
CA LEU A 30 9.56 1.88 10.61
C LEU A 30 10.89 2.36 10.01
N LYS A 31 11.04 3.66 9.77
CA LYS A 31 12.32 4.25 9.32
C LYS A 31 13.44 4.07 10.34
N GLN A 32 13.13 3.99 11.62
CA GLN A 32 14.13 3.82 12.68
C GLN A 32 14.56 2.35 12.85
N TYR A 33 13.62 1.40 12.71
CA TYR A 33 13.86 0.00 13.12
C TYR A 33 13.71 -1.04 12.00
N ALA A 34 13.12 -0.68 10.85
CA ALA A 34 12.77 -1.60 9.77
C ALA A 34 12.79 -0.92 8.39
N ASN A 35 13.88 -0.20 8.07
CA ASN A 35 13.92 0.71 6.92
C ASN A 35 14.31 0.00 5.60
N GLU A 36 15.05 -1.11 5.67
CA GLU A 36 15.67 -1.71 4.48
C GLU A 36 14.66 -2.26 3.46
N LYS A 37 13.51 -2.78 3.93
CA LYS A 37 12.44 -3.32 3.08
C LYS A 37 11.11 -2.58 3.27
N LEU A 38 11.20 -1.31 3.63
CA LEU A 38 10.05 -0.42 3.75
C LEU A 38 9.72 0.22 2.40
N THR A 39 8.49 0.03 1.94
CA THR A 39 7.90 0.79 0.83
C THR A 39 6.81 1.69 1.38
N VAL A 40 6.93 3.00 1.17
CA VAL A 40 5.90 3.98 1.56
C VAL A 40 5.13 4.42 0.32
N ILE A 41 3.81 4.33 0.36
CA ILE A 41 2.92 4.89 -0.66
C ILE A 41 2.16 6.03 0.01
N ASP A 42 2.55 7.27 -0.27
CA ASP A 42 1.91 8.46 0.27
C ASP A 42 1.01 9.11 -0.78
N THR A 43 -0.31 9.15 -0.53
CA THR A 43 -1.24 9.69 -1.52
C THR A 43 -1.03 11.19 -1.79
N LYS A 44 -0.34 11.92 -0.89
CA LYS A 44 0.04 13.32 -1.12
C LYS A 44 1.09 13.51 -2.21
N GLU A 45 1.85 12.48 -2.56
CA GLU A 45 2.88 12.57 -3.62
C GLU A 45 2.25 12.58 -5.02
N TYR A 46 0.97 12.23 -5.14
CA TYR A 46 0.26 12.21 -6.41
C TYR A 46 -0.57 13.48 -6.61
N ASP A 47 -0.35 14.13 -7.74
CA ASP A 47 -1.12 15.30 -8.13
C ASP A 47 -2.54 14.92 -8.58
N LEU A 48 -3.51 15.76 -8.24
CA LEU A 48 -4.92 15.62 -8.62
C LEU A 48 -5.40 16.94 -9.24
N PRO A 49 -4.96 17.28 -10.45
CA PRO A 49 -5.32 18.54 -11.09
C PRO A 49 -6.83 18.64 -11.27
N GLY A 50 -7.38 19.79 -10.89
CA GLY A 50 -8.83 20.07 -10.96
C GLY A 50 -9.65 19.57 -9.76
N ILE A 51 -9.04 18.88 -8.80
CA ILE A 51 -9.71 18.49 -7.55
C ILE A 51 -9.35 19.50 -6.45
N ASP A 52 -10.38 20.08 -5.81
CA ASP A 52 -10.18 20.95 -4.65
C ASP A 52 -9.51 20.14 -3.52
N PRO A 53 -8.45 20.67 -2.87
CA PRO A 53 -7.73 20.00 -1.79
C PRO A 53 -8.62 19.40 -0.69
N ARG A 54 -9.77 20.02 -0.40
CA ARG A 54 -10.72 19.56 0.62
C ARG A 54 -11.35 18.20 0.28
N PHE A 55 -11.37 17.81 -0.98
CA PHE A 55 -11.93 16.52 -1.42
C PHE A 55 -10.87 15.43 -1.59
N ARG A 56 -9.56 15.75 -1.55
CA ARG A 56 -8.49 14.79 -1.83
C ARG A 56 -8.54 13.56 -0.94
N THR A 57 -8.92 13.72 0.32
CA THR A 57 -9.10 12.61 1.26
C THR A 57 -9.99 11.50 0.70
N TYR A 58 -11.06 11.84 -0.02
CA TYR A 58 -11.99 10.87 -0.61
C TYR A 58 -11.36 10.06 -1.76
N PHE A 59 -10.29 10.57 -2.37
CA PHE A 59 -9.55 9.89 -3.43
C PHE A 59 -8.42 9.01 -2.90
N THR A 60 -8.13 9.03 -1.59
CA THR A 60 -7.12 8.14 -0.97
C THR A 60 -7.30 6.68 -1.41
N PRO A 61 -8.51 6.07 -1.31
CA PRO A 61 -8.68 4.66 -1.71
C PRO A 61 -8.47 4.44 -3.21
N VAL A 62 -8.81 5.44 -4.04
CA VAL A 62 -8.65 5.37 -5.50
C VAL A 62 -7.16 5.37 -5.86
N ILE A 63 -6.39 6.31 -5.32
CA ILE A 63 -4.94 6.39 -5.55
C ILE A 63 -4.27 5.09 -5.08
N LEU A 64 -4.59 4.62 -3.87
CA LEU A 64 -4.01 3.38 -3.33
C LEU A 64 -4.37 2.17 -4.19
N ASN A 65 -5.59 2.07 -4.71
CA ASN A 65 -5.97 1.00 -5.63
C ASN A 65 -5.14 1.04 -6.92
N LEU A 66 -4.92 2.22 -7.50
CA LEU A 66 -4.06 2.35 -8.69
C LEU A 66 -2.62 1.89 -8.39
N CYS A 67 -2.05 2.30 -7.27
CA CYS A 67 -0.68 1.91 -6.91
C CYS A 67 -0.56 0.38 -6.65
N LEU A 68 -1.52 -0.21 -5.95
CA LEU A 68 -1.44 -1.62 -5.55
C LEU A 68 -1.91 -2.59 -6.65
N VAL A 69 -3.06 -2.32 -7.24
CA VAL A 69 -3.69 -3.23 -8.20
C VAL A 69 -3.17 -3.00 -9.60
N GLU A 70 -3.14 -1.75 -10.06
CA GLU A 70 -2.78 -1.46 -11.46
C GLU A 70 -1.27 -1.40 -11.67
N SER A 71 -0.46 -1.11 -10.64
CA SER A 71 0.99 -1.01 -10.75
C SER A 71 1.74 -2.17 -10.10
N LEU A 72 1.59 -2.37 -8.78
CA LEU A 72 2.36 -3.38 -8.06
C LEU A 72 1.99 -4.81 -8.46
N THR A 73 0.71 -5.12 -8.64
CA THR A 73 0.26 -6.48 -8.94
C THR A 73 0.85 -7.02 -10.26
N PRO A 74 0.82 -6.32 -11.40
CA PRO A 74 1.50 -6.77 -12.62
C PRO A 74 2.99 -7.02 -12.43
N ALA A 75 3.69 -6.16 -11.70
CA ALA A 75 5.12 -6.34 -11.41
C ALA A 75 5.37 -7.61 -10.58
N MET A 76 4.53 -7.88 -9.58
CA MET A 76 4.60 -9.10 -8.79
C MET A 76 4.30 -10.35 -9.61
N GLN A 77 3.32 -10.30 -10.51
CA GLN A 77 3.01 -11.41 -11.42
C GLN A 77 4.21 -11.73 -12.31
N ALA A 78 4.82 -10.70 -12.92
CA ALA A 78 5.98 -10.86 -13.79
C ALA A 78 7.18 -11.48 -13.05
N LYS A 79 7.39 -11.12 -11.77
CA LYS A 79 8.49 -11.65 -10.96
C LYS A 79 8.23 -13.06 -10.40
N THR A 80 6.99 -13.39 -10.07
CA THR A 80 6.64 -14.67 -9.44
C THR A 80 6.16 -15.74 -10.43
N GLY A 81 5.82 -15.35 -11.66
CA GLY A 81 5.19 -16.22 -12.66
C GLY A 81 3.78 -16.66 -12.27
N ARG A 82 3.17 -16.06 -11.24
CA ARG A 82 1.85 -16.43 -10.73
C ARG A 82 0.80 -15.44 -11.19
N SER A 83 -0.26 -15.94 -11.82
CA SER A 83 -1.42 -15.12 -12.20
C SER A 83 -2.24 -14.74 -10.96
N GLN A 84 -2.79 -13.52 -10.93
CA GLN A 84 -3.78 -13.14 -9.92
C GLN A 84 -5.08 -13.94 -10.01
N LYS A 85 -5.33 -14.65 -11.12
CA LYS A 85 -6.48 -15.56 -11.27
C LYS A 85 -6.23 -16.95 -10.67
N THR A 86 -5.00 -17.27 -10.25
CA THR A 86 -4.68 -18.58 -9.67
C THR A 86 -5.50 -18.79 -8.38
N ARG A 87 -6.26 -19.89 -8.31
CA ARG A 87 -7.06 -20.31 -7.15
C ARG A 87 -6.77 -21.77 -6.84
N ARG A 88 -6.68 -22.12 -5.54
CA ARG A 88 -6.60 -23.51 -5.05
C ARG A 88 -7.88 -23.98 -4.37
N TYR A 89 -8.61 -23.05 -3.74
CA TYR A 89 -9.79 -23.36 -2.92
C TYR A 89 -11.00 -22.50 -3.30
N TYR A 90 -10.87 -21.17 -3.24
CA TYR A 90 -11.94 -20.22 -3.55
C TYR A 90 -12.51 -20.46 -4.95
N GLY A 91 -13.79 -20.86 -5.02
CA GLY A 91 -14.51 -21.19 -6.26
C GLY A 91 -14.06 -22.47 -6.97
N VAL A 92 -13.27 -23.34 -6.31
CA VAL A 92 -12.75 -24.60 -6.89
C VAL A 92 -13.25 -25.83 -6.13
N VAL A 93 -13.26 -25.78 -4.80
CA VAL A 93 -13.73 -26.87 -3.94
C VAL A 93 -15.06 -26.49 -3.30
N GLU A 94 -15.89 -27.47 -2.95
CA GLU A 94 -17.05 -27.25 -2.08
C GLU A 94 -16.59 -26.89 -0.66
N TYR A 95 -17.24 -25.87 -0.09
CA TYR A 95 -17.10 -25.43 1.29
C TYR A 95 -18.40 -24.80 1.79
#